data_AF-A0A2Z5R2Z4-F1
#
_entry.id   AF-A0A2Z5R2Z4-F1
#
_cell.length_a   1.000
_cell.length_b   1.000
_cell.length_c   1.000
_cell.angle_alpha   90.00
_cell.angle_beta   90.00
_cell.angle_gamma   90.00
#
_symmetry.space_group_name_H-M   'P 1'
#
loop_
_entity.id
_entity.type
_entity.pdbx_description
1 polymer ?
#
loop_
_entity_poly.entity_id
_entity_poly.type
_entity_poly.pdbx_seq_one_letter_code
_entity_poly.pdbx_strand_id
1 'polypeptide(L)'
;MRVKFRGVTTRHSALIHGPYGWGEFAPFPEYDDAEAAHWLSSALEAAYLPPTVTVREQVPVNATLPAVPAHRVPDVLTNYNGDIQELKIKVAERGQTLDDDIARVAAARTALPNARLKIDANAGWTLPQAFTALTALSDYNLLYAEQPVGSINDMKQLRTQLDNAQVPVLIAADELVRKADDPLTVARAHAADLIVVKAAPLGGVRRASAVIAQSGLPAVISSALETSVGIATGVHLAASLPELPYGCGLGTVSLLNTDVSSTPLWPKTAAYRCGPQPPRRHG
;
A
#
# COMPACT_ATOMS: atom_id res chain seq x y z
N MET A 1 16.42 0.60 8.03
CA MET A 1 15.43 -0.43 7.62
C MET A 1 15.95 -1.80 8.00
N ARG A 2 15.10 -2.79 8.21
CA ARG A 2 15.51 -4.20 8.44
C ARG A 2 15.90 -4.93 7.16
N VAL A 3 15.28 -4.53 6.04
CA VAL A 3 15.55 -5.02 4.69
C VAL A 3 15.58 -3.85 3.71
N LYS A 4 16.24 -4.01 2.56
CA LYS A 4 16.10 -3.06 1.45
C LYS A 4 14.67 -3.14 0.92
N PHE A 5 13.99 -1.99 0.81
CA PHE A 5 12.62 -1.92 0.30
C PHE A 5 12.45 -0.65 -0.53
N ARG A 6 11.87 -0.76 -1.73
CA ARG A 6 11.78 0.34 -2.72
C ARG A 6 13.12 1.07 -2.93
N GLY A 7 14.21 0.31 -3.03
CA GLY A 7 15.55 0.86 -3.28
C GLY A 7 16.25 1.47 -2.06
N VAL A 8 15.55 1.73 -0.95
CA VAL A 8 16.12 2.39 0.24
C VAL A 8 16.47 1.40 1.36
N THR A 9 17.52 1.73 2.11
CA THR A 9 17.95 1.04 3.34
C THR A 9 17.78 1.92 4.59
N THR A 10 17.54 3.22 4.39
CA THR A 10 17.32 4.22 5.44
C THR A 10 16.09 5.06 5.08
N ARG A 11 15.30 5.45 6.09
CA ARG A 11 14.18 6.39 5.95
C ARG A 11 14.45 7.61 6.81
N HIS A 12 14.29 8.79 6.21
CA HIS A 12 14.35 10.07 6.91
C HIS A 12 12.93 10.59 7.08
N SER A 13 12.66 11.16 8.24
CA SER A 13 11.33 11.63 8.63
C SER A 13 11.46 12.87 9.50
N ALA A 14 10.60 13.85 9.28
CA ALA A 14 10.43 15.01 10.13
C ALA A 14 9.04 14.95 10.77
N LEU A 15 8.98 15.11 12.08
CA LEU A 15 7.72 15.09 12.84
C LEU A 15 7.30 16.53 13.16
N ILE A 16 6.04 16.84 12.90
CA ILE A 16 5.45 18.16 13.14
C ILE A 16 4.41 17.99 14.24
N HIS A 17 4.57 18.74 15.35
CA HIS A 17 3.60 18.79 16.42
C HIS A 17 2.70 20.02 16.25
N GLY A 18 1.39 19.82 16.41
CA GLY A 18 0.39 20.87 16.36
C GLY A 18 -0.74 20.62 17.35
N PRO A 19 -1.75 21.51 17.38
CA PRO A 19 -2.84 21.46 18.37
C PRO A 19 -3.71 20.21 18.32
N TYR A 20 -3.71 19.47 17.20
CA TYR A 20 -4.50 18.25 17.03
C TYR A 20 -3.65 16.97 17.03
N GLY A 21 -2.34 17.07 17.28
CA GLY A 21 -1.45 15.93 17.43
C GLY A 21 -0.18 16.04 16.59
N TRP A 22 0.26 14.90 16.07
CA TRP A 22 1.51 14.78 15.31
C TRP A 22 1.23 14.45 13.85
N GLY A 23 1.96 15.11 12.95
CA GLY A 23 2.05 14.79 11.54
C GLY A 23 3.46 14.38 11.15
N GLU A 24 3.57 13.63 10.05
CA GLU A 24 4.85 13.13 9.55
C GLU A 24 5.10 13.60 8.11
N PHE A 25 6.23 14.29 7.92
CA PHE A 25 6.77 14.66 6.62
C PHE A 25 7.96 13.75 6.29
N ALA A 26 7.75 12.81 5.36
CA ALA A 26 8.76 11.81 5.00
C ALA A 26 8.75 11.46 3.50
N PRO A 27 8.82 12.43 2.56
CA PRO A 27 8.94 12.11 1.14
C PRO A 27 10.19 11.25 0.88
N PHE A 28 10.16 10.43 -0.17
CA PHE A 28 11.37 9.73 -0.60
C PHE A 28 12.33 10.69 -1.33
N PRO A 29 13.65 10.40 -1.35
CA PRO A 29 14.64 11.32 -1.93
C PRO A 29 14.47 11.62 -3.42
N GLU A 30 13.77 10.76 -4.17
CA GLU A 30 13.51 10.97 -5.60
C GLU A 30 12.38 11.96 -5.91
N TYR A 31 11.63 12.41 -4.90
CA TYR A 31 10.55 13.36 -5.08
C TYR A 31 11.08 14.79 -5.14
N ASP A 32 10.62 15.57 -6.12
CA ASP A 32 10.93 16.99 -6.19
C ASP A 32 10.10 17.81 -5.18
N ASP A 33 10.35 19.13 -5.12
CA ASP A 33 9.66 20.03 -4.19
C ASP A 33 8.14 20.07 -4.40
N ALA A 34 7.67 19.97 -5.65
CA ALA A 34 6.25 20.02 -5.98
C ALA A 34 5.55 18.73 -5.52
N GLU A 35 6.16 17.58 -5.77
CA GLU A 35 5.65 16.30 -5.28
C GLU A 35 5.74 16.23 -3.74
N ALA A 36 6.83 16.71 -3.13
CA ALA A 36 7.04 16.73 -1.68
C ALA A 36 6.06 17.69 -0.97
N ALA A 37 5.60 18.76 -1.61
CA ALA A 37 4.61 19.68 -1.03
C ALA A 37 3.30 18.98 -0.62
N HIS A 38 2.89 17.93 -1.34
CA HIS A 38 1.76 17.10 -0.91
C HIS A 38 2.05 16.38 0.40
N TRP A 39 3.24 15.81 0.58
CA TRP A 39 3.61 15.17 1.83
C TRP A 39 3.61 16.15 3.00
N LEU A 40 4.09 17.38 2.78
CA LEU A 40 4.05 18.42 3.80
C LEU A 40 2.61 18.81 4.14
N SER A 41 1.75 18.95 3.13
CA SER A 41 0.32 19.25 3.31
C SER A 41 -0.36 18.17 4.17
N SER A 42 -0.04 16.89 3.93
CA SER A 42 -0.55 15.78 4.74
C SER A 42 -0.07 15.85 6.19
N ALA A 43 1.20 16.19 6.42
CA ALA A 43 1.76 16.32 7.76
C ALA A 43 1.09 17.49 8.52
N LEU A 44 0.92 18.63 7.85
CA LEU A 44 0.26 19.80 8.42
C LEU A 44 -1.22 19.53 8.71
N GLU A 45 -1.94 18.84 7.82
CA GLU A 45 -3.32 18.42 8.08
C GLU A 45 -3.42 17.59 9.35
N ALA A 46 -2.57 16.56 9.49
CA ALA A 46 -2.59 15.68 10.66
C ALA A 46 -2.26 16.40 11.97
N ALA A 47 -1.38 17.41 11.93
CA ALA A 47 -0.95 18.14 13.12
C ALA A 47 -1.87 19.34 13.50
N TYR A 48 -2.43 20.04 12.51
CA TYR A 48 -3.07 21.36 12.71
C TYR A 48 -4.56 21.41 12.42
N LEU A 49 -5.15 20.38 11.79
CA LEU A 49 -6.60 20.36 11.53
C LEU A 49 -7.30 19.32 12.41
N PRO A 50 -8.58 19.57 12.77
CA PRO A 50 -9.36 18.56 13.47
C PRO A 50 -9.49 17.28 12.62
N PRO A 51 -9.47 16.09 13.24
CA PRO A 51 -9.58 14.83 12.50
C PRO A 51 -10.94 14.71 11.80
N THR A 52 -10.97 14.01 10.66
CA THR A 52 -12.23 13.66 9.98
C THR A 52 -13.00 12.59 10.75
N VAL A 53 -14.29 12.43 10.45
CA VAL A 53 -15.14 11.40 11.05
C VAL A 53 -14.72 10.02 10.56
N THR A 54 -14.54 9.08 11.50
CA THR A 54 -14.33 7.67 11.23
C THR A 54 -15.63 6.90 11.34
N VAL A 55 -15.83 5.89 10.50
CA VAL A 55 -17.04 5.05 10.47
C VAL A 55 -16.79 3.61 10.94
N ARG A 56 -15.55 3.31 11.38
CA ARG A 56 -15.17 1.99 11.93
C ARG A 56 -14.12 2.12 13.02
N GLU A 57 -14.12 1.14 13.91
CA GLU A 57 -13.15 1.03 15.02
C GLU A 57 -11.94 0.17 14.69
N GLN A 58 -11.99 -0.60 13.60
CA GLN A 58 -10.91 -1.51 13.20
C GLN A 58 -10.66 -1.41 11.71
N VAL A 59 -9.39 -1.39 11.32
CA VAL A 59 -8.94 -1.37 9.93
C VAL A 59 -8.22 -2.68 9.63
N PRO A 60 -8.67 -3.50 8.65
CA PRO A 60 -7.98 -4.72 8.27
C PRO A 60 -6.64 -4.37 7.63
N VAL A 61 -5.60 -5.15 7.92
CA VAL A 61 -4.22 -4.93 7.44
C VAL A 61 -3.73 -6.19 6.75
N ASN A 62 -3.05 -6.05 5.61
CA ASN A 62 -2.38 -7.18 4.97
C ASN A 62 -0.95 -7.37 5.49
N ALA A 63 -0.49 -8.61 5.53
CA ALA A 63 0.92 -8.94 5.65
C ALA A 63 1.66 -8.57 4.35
N THR A 64 2.98 -8.38 4.42
CA THR A 64 3.81 -8.01 3.26
C THR A 64 4.98 -8.98 3.13
N LEU A 65 5.03 -9.71 2.03
CA LEU A 65 6.12 -10.61 1.67
C LEU A 65 7.07 -9.91 0.68
N PRO A 66 8.29 -9.53 1.11
CA PRO A 66 9.30 -8.98 0.20
C PRO A 66 9.79 -10.02 -0.81
N ALA A 67 10.61 -9.58 -1.78
CA ALA A 67 11.18 -10.43 -2.83
C ALA A 67 12.29 -11.34 -2.28
N VAL A 68 11.89 -12.38 -1.54
CA VAL A 68 12.78 -13.41 -0.99
C VAL A 68 12.69 -14.71 -1.81
N PRO A 69 13.72 -15.57 -1.78
CA PRO A 69 13.63 -16.90 -2.34
C PRO A 69 12.49 -17.71 -1.71
N ALA A 70 11.86 -18.60 -2.48
CA ALA A 70 10.70 -19.39 -2.05
C ALA A 70 10.90 -20.14 -0.72
N HIS A 71 12.09 -20.71 -0.50
CA HIS A 71 12.41 -21.45 0.74
C HIS A 71 12.42 -20.58 2.00
N ARG A 72 12.54 -19.25 1.87
CA ARG A 72 12.51 -18.29 2.99
C ARG A 72 11.11 -17.76 3.29
N VAL A 73 10.11 -18.09 2.46
CA VAL A 73 8.74 -17.61 2.65
C VAL A 73 8.20 -17.99 4.03
N PRO A 74 8.28 -19.26 4.49
CA PRO A 74 7.79 -19.63 5.83
C PRO A 74 8.43 -18.79 6.94
N ASP A 75 9.75 -18.59 6.89
CA ASP A 75 10.50 -17.79 7.87
C ASP A 75 9.98 -16.35 7.94
N VAL A 76 9.70 -15.74 6.79
CA VAL A 76 9.15 -14.37 6.76
C VAL A 76 7.76 -14.32 7.38
N LEU A 77 6.91 -15.31 7.10
CA LEU A 77 5.55 -15.35 7.62
C LEU A 77 5.50 -15.52 9.15
N THR A 78 6.51 -16.13 9.77
CA THR A 78 6.61 -16.23 11.24
C THR A 78 6.72 -14.88 11.97
N ASN A 79 7.03 -13.79 11.26
CA ASN A 79 7.09 -12.45 11.86
C ASN A 79 5.71 -11.85 12.17
N TYR A 80 4.63 -12.51 11.74
CA TYR A 80 3.26 -12.07 11.98
C TYR A 80 2.62 -12.93 13.10
N ASN A 81 2.24 -12.28 14.20
CA ASN A 81 1.65 -12.94 15.37
C ASN A 81 0.13 -13.14 15.21
N GLY A 82 -0.30 -13.99 14.29
CA GLY A 82 -1.72 -14.32 14.14
C GLY A 82 -2.09 -14.78 12.74
N ASP A 83 -3.37 -15.02 12.52
CA ASP A 83 -3.87 -15.51 11.24
C ASP A 83 -3.76 -14.43 10.15
N ILE A 84 -2.88 -14.66 9.18
CA ILE A 84 -2.73 -13.81 8.00
C ILE A 84 -3.94 -14.02 7.09
N GLN A 85 -4.84 -13.03 7.07
CA GLN A 85 -6.03 -13.06 6.21
C GLN A 85 -5.74 -12.62 4.77
N GLU A 86 -4.82 -11.65 4.61
CA GLU A 86 -4.36 -11.18 3.31
C GLU A 86 -2.84 -11.00 3.27
N LEU A 87 -2.23 -11.36 2.14
CA LEU A 87 -0.79 -11.22 1.92
C LEU A 87 -0.51 -10.49 0.60
N LYS A 88 0.29 -9.42 0.68
CA LYS A 88 0.86 -8.76 -0.50
C LYS A 88 2.25 -9.29 -0.78
N ILE A 89 2.47 -9.80 -1.98
CA ILE A 89 3.73 -10.44 -2.40
C ILE A 89 4.43 -9.54 -3.41
N LYS A 90 5.67 -9.14 -3.11
CA LYS A 90 6.51 -8.43 -4.07
C LYS A 90 6.88 -9.35 -5.23
N VAL A 91 6.73 -8.87 -6.46
CA VAL A 91 7.17 -9.52 -7.70
C VAL A 91 7.92 -8.51 -8.58
N ALA A 92 8.46 -8.95 -9.71
CA ALA A 92 9.21 -8.11 -10.65
C ALA A 92 10.42 -7.41 -10.01
N GLU A 93 11.07 -8.06 -9.05
CA GLU A 93 12.26 -7.50 -8.40
C GLU A 93 13.45 -7.53 -9.36
N ARG A 94 14.24 -6.45 -9.37
CA ARG A 94 15.40 -6.36 -10.26
C ARG A 94 16.42 -7.45 -9.89
N GLY A 95 16.83 -8.21 -10.90
CA GLY A 95 17.76 -9.33 -10.73
C GLY A 95 17.10 -10.65 -10.36
N GLN A 96 15.77 -10.73 -10.36
CA GLN A 96 15.00 -11.96 -10.25
C GLN A 96 14.24 -12.25 -11.54
N THR A 97 13.82 -13.50 -11.70
CA THR A 97 13.10 -14.01 -12.88
C THR A 97 11.61 -14.22 -12.58
N LEU A 98 10.81 -14.46 -13.63
CA LEU A 98 9.41 -14.85 -13.46
C LEU A 98 9.29 -16.17 -12.68
N ASP A 99 10.22 -17.11 -12.87
CA ASP A 99 10.21 -18.39 -12.14
C ASP A 99 10.43 -18.17 -10.64
N ASP A 100 11.27 -17.22 -10.25
CA ASP A 100 11.44 -16.84 -8.85
C ASP A 100 10.15 -16.28 -8.24
N ASP A 101 9.43 -15.46 -9.01
CA ASP A 101 8.14 -14.89 -8.62
C ASP A 101 7.07 -15.98 -8.46
N ILE A 102 6.94 -16.87 -9.44
CA ILE A 102 6.02 -18.02 -9.41
C ILE A 102 6.32 -18.90 -8.20
N ALA A 103 7.59 -19.26 -7.98
CA ALA A 103 7.98 -20.10 -6.86
C ALA A 103 7.66 -19.45 -5.50
N ARG A 104 7.82 -18.13 -5.39
CA ARG A 104 7.46 -17.38 -4.17
C ARG A 104 5.96 -17.35 -3.92
N VAL A 105 5.15 -17.10 -4.96
CA VAL A 105 3.69 -17.10 -4.86
C VAL A 105 3.16 -18.50 -4.54
N ALA A 106 3.73 -19.54 -5.15
CA ALA A 106 3.41 -20.93 -4.86
C ALA A 106 3.71 -21.31 -3.41
N ALA A 107 4.89 -20.93 -2.90
CA ALA A 107 5.26 -21.16 -1.51
C ALA A 107 4.32 -20.42 -0.54
N ALA A 108 3.95 -19.18 -0.87
CA ALA A 108 3.00 -18.40 -0.07
C ALA A 108 1.60 -19.02 -0.05
N ARG A 109 1.08 -19.48 -1.20
CA ARG A 109 -0.20 -20.19 -1.29
C ARG A 109 -0.18 -21.50 -0.52
N THR A 110 0.92 -22.24 -0.56
CA THR A 110 1.10 -23.49 0.20
C THR A 110 1.09 -23.22 1.71
N ALA A 111 1.80 -22.19 2.15
CA ALA A 111 1.88 -21.82 3.57
C ALA A 111 0.57 -21.20 4.09
N LEU A 112 -0.19 -20.51 3.25
CA LEU A 112 -1.44 -19.85 3.58
C LEU A 112 -2.57 -20.22 2.61
N PRO A 113 -3.10 -21.46 2.66
CA PRO A 113 -4.08 -21.95 1.68
C PRO A 113 -5.32 -21.07 1.56
N ASN A 114 -5.79 -20.52 2.70
CA ASN A 114 -7.03 -19.75 2.79
C ASN A 114 -6.82 -18.23 2.73
N ALA A 115 -5.58 -17.73 2.77
CA ALA A 115 -5.35 -16.30 2.73
C ALA A 115 -5.65 -15.74 1.34
N ARG A 116 -6.14 -14.51 1.28
CA ARG A 116 -6.30 -13.80 0.01
C ARG A 116 -4.94 -13.24 -0.42
N LEU A 117 -4.49 -13.59 -1.62
CA LEU A 117 -3.17 -13.19 -2.12
C LEU A 117 -3.30 -12.04 -3.12
N LYS A 118 -2.36 -11.11 -3.08
CA LYS A 118 -2.21 -10.03 -4.06
C LYS A 118 -0.74 -9.83 -4.34
N ILE A 119 -0.41 -9.33 -5.52
CA ILE A 119 0.98 -9.11 -5.92
C ILE A 119 1.25 -7.63 -6.21
N ASP A 120 2.50 -7.21 -6.07
CA ASP A 120 2.93 -5.85 -6.36
C ASP A 120 4.21 -5.86 -7.20
N ALA A 121 4.11 -5.38 -8.43
CA ALA A 121 5.22 -5.32 -9.37
C ALA A 121 5.95 -3.98 -9.32
N ASN A 122 5.36 -2.93 -8.74
CA ASN A 122 5.87 -1.54 -8.77
C ASN A 122 6.33 -1.09 -10.17
N ALA A 123 5.51 -1.33 -11.18
CA ALA A 123 5.77 -1.09 -12.60
C ALA A 123 7.03 -1.80 -13.14
N GLY A 124 7.40 -2.94 -12.55
CA GLY A 124 8.62 -3.67 -12.87
C GLY A 124 8.60 -4.43 -14.19
N TRP A 125 7.44 -4.57 -14.83
CA TRP A 125 7.29 -5.28 -16.10
C TRP A 125 7.06 -4.34 -17.28
N THR A 126 7.51 -4.78 -18.45
CA THR A 126 6.96 -4.32 -19.74
C THR A 126 5.58 -4.92 -19.98
N LEU A 127 4.79 -4.35 -20.89
CA LEU A 127 3.45 -4.90 -21.23
C LEU A 127 3.46 -6.40 -21.59
N PRO A 128 4.34 -6.91 -22.47
CA PRO A 128 4.39 -8.35 -22.79
C PRO A 128 4.78 -9.22 -21.59
N GLN A 129 5.71 -8.73 -20.76
CA GLN A 129 6.12 -9.43 -19.54
C GLN A 129 4.97 -9.50 -18.54
N ALA A 130 4.23 -8.42 -18.35
CA ALA A 130 3.09 -8.36 -17.44
C ALA A 130 1.99 -9.34 -17.88
N PHE A 131 1.62 -9.37 -19.16
CA PHE A 131 0.63 -10.32 -19.66
C PHE A 131 1.06 -11.78 -19.42
N THR A 132 2.32 -12.09 -19.73
CA THR A 132 2.90 -13.44 -19.50
C THR A 132 2.87 -13.81 -18.01
N ALA A 133 3.34 -12.91 -17.15
CA ALA A 133 3.43 -13.12 -15.72
C ALA A 133 2.04 -13.30 -15.07
N LEU A 134 1.09 -12.42 -15.40
CA LEU A 134 -0.26 -12.46 -14.82
C LEU A 134 -1.05 -13.68 -15.29
N THR A 135 -0.83 -14.14 -16.53
CA THR A 135 -1.38 -15.41 -17.01
C THR A 135 -0.85 -16.57 -16.17
N ALA A 136 0.46 -16.68 -15.98
CA ALA A 136 1.08 -17.76 -15.20
C ALA A 136 0.73 -17.70 -13.69
N LEU A 137 0.56 -16.50 -13.14
CA LEU A 137 0.24 -16.33 -11.72
C LEU A 137 -1.26 -16.44 -11.41
N SER A 138 -2.13 -16.48 -12.44
CA SER A 138 -3.58 -16.57 -12.26
C SER A 138 -4.04 -17.86 -11.58
N ASP A 139 -3.27 -18.94 -11.72
CA ASP A 139 -3.50 -20.24 -11.06
C ASP A 139 -3.50 -20.16 -9.52
N TYR A 140 -2.94 -19.09 -8.94
CA TYR A 140 -2.84 -18.92 -7.50
C TYR A 140 -3.98 -18.11 -6.87
N ASN A 141 -5.07 -17.85 -7.62
CA ASN A 141 -6.27 -17.14 -7.15
C ASN A 141 -5.93 -15.78 -6.50
N LEU A 142 -5.38 -14.88 -7.30
CA LEU A 142 -5.00 -13.53 -6.87
C LEU A 142 -6.23 -12.62 -6.80
N LEU A 143 -6.27 -11.75 -5.80
CA LEU A 143 -7.26 -10.67 -5.72
C LEU A 143 -7.03 -9.62 -6.80
N TYR A 144 -5.78 -9.19 -6.94
CA TYR A 144 -5.37 -8.19 -7.92
C TYR A 144 -3.84 -8.17 -8.05
N ALA A 145 -3.38 -7.57 -9.15
CA ALA A 145 -1.99 -7.16 -9.38
C ALA A 145 -1.85 -5.64 -9.25
N GLU A 146 -1.01 -5.20 -8.31
CA GLU A 146 -0.68 -3.79 -8.06
C GLU A 146 0.42 -3.32 -9.01
N GLN A 147 0.09 -2.28 -9.78
CA GLN A 147 0.93 -1.58 -10.74
C GLN A 147 1.84 -2.51 -11.56
N PRO A 148 1.29 -3.37 -12.45
CA PRO A 148 2.11 -4.26 -13.28
C PRO A 148 3.08 -3.51 -14.20
N VAL A 149 2.62 -2.43 -14.84
CA VAL A 149 3.35 -1.64 -15.85
C VAL A 149 3.34 -0.15 -15.54
N GLY A 150 4.20 0.63 -16.20
CA GLY A 150 4.49 2.02 -15.80
C GLY A 150 3.59 3.12 -16.39
N SER A 151 2.81 2.84 -17.44
CA SER A 151 2.04 3.87 -18.15
C SER A 151 0.53 3.60 -18.14
N ILE A 152 -0.28 4.66 -18.21
CA ILE A 152 -1.75 4.54 -18.29
C ILE A 152 -2.17 3.75 -19.54
N ASN A 153 -1.50 3.99 -20.68
CA ASN A 153 -1.81 3.29 -21.92
C ASN A 153 -1.51 1.79 -21.82
N ASP A 154 -0.36 1.41 -21.25
CA ASP A 154 -0.02 0.00 -21.08
C ASP A 154 -0.93 -0.68 -20.06
N MET A 155 -1.32 0.01 -18.98
CA MET A 155 -2.28 -0.52 -18.01
C MET A 155 -3.63 -0.82 -18.67
N LYS A 156 -4.12 0.10 -19.52
CA LYS A 156 -5.35 -0.10 -20.30
C LYS A 156 -5.23 -1.27 -21.27
N GLN A 157 -4.14 -1.33 -22.05
CA GLN A 157 -3.91 -2.42 -23.00
C GLN A 157 -3.79 -3.77 -22.28
N LEU A 158 -3.10 -3.82 -21.14
CA LEU A 158 -2.98 -5.02 -20.32
C LEU A 158 -4.34 -5.51 -19.84
N ARG A 159 -5.21 -4.62 -19.33
CA ARG A 159 -6.58 -4.98 -18.94
C ARG A 159 -7.35 -5.59 -20.11
N THR A 160 -7.35 -4.93 -21.27
CA THR A 160 -7.99 -5.49 -22.48
C THR A 160 -7.43 -6.86 -22.86
N GLN A 161 -6.12 -7.08 -22.75
CA GLN A 161 -5.50 -8.37 -23.06
C GLN A 161 -5.92 -9.47 -22.08
N LEU A 162 -5.94 -9.18 -20.78
CA LEU A 162 -6.38 -10.14 -19.75
C LEU A 162 -7.85 -10.50 -19.91
N ASP A 163 -8.72 -9.51 -20.16
CA ASP A 163 -10.15 -9.72 -20.41
C ASP A 163 -10.37 -10.61 -21.64
N ASN A 164 -9.69 -10.31 -22.76
CA ASN A 164 -9.80 -11.10 -23.99
C ASN A 164 -9.29 -12.53 -23.82
N ALA A 165 -8.25 -12.73 -23.01
CA ALA A 165 -7.70 -14.03 -22.68
C ALA A 165 -8.42 -14.74 -21.52
N GLN A 166 -9.45 -14.11 -20.95
CA GLN A 166 -10.22 -14.59 -19.79
C GLN A 166 -9.34 -14.92 -18.58
N VAL A 167 -8.26 -14.15 -18.38
CA VAL A 167 -7.37 -14.28 -17.22
C VAL A 167 -8.01 -13.52 -16.04
N PRO A 168 -8.44 -14.19 -14.96
CA PRO A 168 -9.26 -13.58 -13.91
C PRO A 168 -8.43 -12.81 -12.89
N VAL A 169 -7.70 -11.77 -13.32
CA VAL A 169 -6.84 -10.95 -12.47
C VAL A 169 -7.21 -9.47 -12.60
N LEU A 170 -7.66 -8.88 -11.50
CA LEU A 170 -7.91 -7.44 -11.42
C LEU A 170 -6.59 -6.65 -11.40
N ILE A 171 -6.60 -5.42 -11.90
CA ILE A 171 -5.44 -4.54 -11.91
C ILE A 171 -5.68 -3.33 -10.98
N ALA A 172 -4.72 -3.09 -10.09
CA ALA A 172 -4.71 -1.92 -9.20
C ALA A 172 -3.64 -0.91 -9.62
N ALA A 173 -3.94 0.39 -9.56
CA ALA A 173 -2.95 1.45 -9.81
C ALA A 173 -2.43 2.08 -8.51
N ASP A 174 -1.10 2.15 -8.32
CA ASP A 174 -0.44 2.86 -7.21
C ASP A 174 0.36 4.06 -7.75
N GLU A 175 1.50 3.80 -8.41
CA GLU A 175 2.40 4.82 -8.99
C GLU A 175 1.64 5.86 -9.82
N LEU A 176 0.70 5.43 -10.65
CA LEU A 176 -0.09 6.30 -11.54
C LEU A 176 -1.18 7.11 -10.83
N VAL A 177 -1.40 6.88 -9.54
CA VAL A 177 -2.30 7.68 -8.69
C VAL A 177 -1.48 8.64 -7.85
N ARG A 178 -0.44 8.13 -7.15
CA ARG A 178 0.29 8.90 -6.15
C ARG A 178 1.36 9.86 -6.70
N LYS A 179 1.75 9.71 -7.98
CA LYS A 179 2.71 10.59 -8.68
C LYS A 179 2.07 11.40 -9.81
N ALA A 180 0.76 11.27 -10.02
CA ALA A 180 0.08 11.97 -11.10
C ALA A 180 -0.27 13.41 -10.70
N ASP A 181 -0.14 14.32 -11.66
CA ASP A 181 -0.68 15.68 -11.53
C ASP A 181 -2.19 15.64 -11.29
N ASP A 182 -2.89 14.76 -12.03
CA ASP A 182 -4.30 14.44 -11.81
C ASP A 182 -4.47 12.95 -11.45
N PRO A 183 -4.70 12.62 -10.15
CA PRO A 183 -4.87 11.25 -9.69
C PRO A 183 -6.14 10.56 -10.22
N LEU A 184 -7.08 11.30 -10.83
CA LEU A 184 -8.30 10.75 -11.43
C LEU A 184 -8.09 10.26 -12.86
N THR A 185 -6.93 10.53 -13.47
CA THR A 185 -6.65 10.16 -14.87
C THR A 185 -6.77 8.65 -15.10
N VAL A 186 -6.28 7.83 -14.17
CA VAL A 186 -6.40 6.35 -14.24
C VAL A 186 -7.85 5.91 -14.33
N ALA A 187 -8.73 6.50 -13.51
CA ALA A 187 -10.14 6.17 -13.47
C ALA A 187 -10.86 6.60 -14.76
N ARG A 188 -10.63 7.84 -15.21
CA ARG A 188 -11.23 8.36 -16.47
C ARG A 188 -10.77 7.59 -17.69
N ALA A 189 -9.54 7.05 -17.67
CA ALA A 189 -9.00 6.23 -18.76
C ALA A 189 -9.46 4.77 -18.70
N HIS A 190 -10.17 4.34 -17.64
CA HIS A 190 -10.50 2.95 -17.35
C HIS A 190 -9.25 2.05 -17.35
N ALA A 191 -8.14 2.54 -16.79
CA ALA A 191 -6.86 1.84 -16.80
C ALA A 191 -6.64 0.92 -15.59
N ALA A 192 -7.56 0.89 -14.62
CA ALA A 192 -7.49 0.03 -13.45
C ALA A 192 -8.90 -0.39 -12.97
N ASP A 193 -8.97 -1.52 -12.29
CA ASP A 193 -10.16 -2.02 -11.59
C ASP A 193 -10.31 -1.40 -10.21
N LEU A 194 -9.18 -1.03 -9.59
CA LEU A 194 -9.14 -0.37 -8.29
C LEU A 194 -7.92 0.57 -8.18
N ILE A 195 -7.94 1.45 -7.18
CA ILE A 195 -6.84 2.38 -6.90
C ILE A 195 -6.21 2.10 -5.54
N VAL A 196 -4.89 2.20 -5.48
CA VAL A 196 -4.13 2.23 -4.24
C VAL A 196 -3.91 3.67 -3.83
N VAL A 197 -4.27 3.99 -2.59
CA VAL A 197 -4.29 5.34 -2.08
C VAL A 197 -3.40 5.45 -0.85
N LYS A 198 -2.55 6.48 -0.84
CA LYS A 198 -1.64 6.81 0.25
C LYS A 198 -1.88 8.24 0.67
N ALA A 199 -2.16 8.47 1.95
CA ALA A 199 -2.53 9.79 2.44
C ALA A 199 -1.43 10.83 2.20
N ALA A 200 -0.16 10.50 2.51
CA ALA A 200 0.93 11.46 2.42
C ALA A 200 1.19 11.95 0.97
N PRO A 201 1.40 11.08 -0.04
CA PRO A 201 1.52 11.51 -1.43
C PRO A 201 0.30 12.26 -1.98
N LEU A 202 -0.91 11.98 -1.46
CA LEU A 202 -2.14 12.67 -1.89
C LEU A 202 -2.46 13.92 -1.08
N GLY A 203 -1.62 14.36 -0.14
CA GLY A 203 -1.85 15.63 0.56
C GLY A 203 -2.81 15.57 1.74
N GLY A 204 -3.01 14.39 2.32
CA GLY A 204 -3.81 14.21 3.54
C GLY A 204 -5.08 13.39 3.34
N VAL A 205 -5.76 13.13 4.45
CA VAL A 205 -6.97 12.31 4.53
C VAL A 205 -8.10 12.95 3.72
N ARG A 206 -8.31 14.26 3.82
CA ARG A 206 -9.42 14.94 3.12
C ARG A 206 -9.26 14.85 1.61
N ARG A 207 -8.09 15.22 1.08
CA ARG A 207 -7.81 15.17 -0.36
C ARG A 207 -7.84 13.72 -0.86
N ALA A 208 -7.25 12.78 -0.14
CA ALA A 208 -7.32 11.36 -0.49
C ALA A 208 -8.76 10.83 -0.54
N SER A 209 -9.60 11.19 0.44
CA SER A 209 -11.02 10.81 0.47
C SER A 209 -11.79 11.40 -0.72
N ALA A 210 -11.52 12.66 -1.08
CA ALA A 210 -12.12 13.31 -2.24
C ALA A 210 -11.70 12.64 -3.56
N VAL A 211 -10.43 12.21 -3.69
CA VAL A 211 -9.95 11.45 -4.86
C VAL A 211 -10.65 10.10 -4.95
N ILE A 212 -10.81 9.39 -3.84
CA ILE A 212 -11.53 8.10 -3.80
C ILE A 212 -12.99 8.28 -4.22
N ALA A 213 -13.68 9.28 -3.67
CA ALA A 213 -15.08 9.53 -4.01
C ALA A 213 -15.26 9.90 -5.49
N GLN A 214 -14.34 10.69 -6.05
CA GLN A 214 -14.41 11.14 -7.45
C GLN A 214 -13.93 10.08 -8.45
N SER A 215 -13.10 9.12 -8.04
CA SER A 215 -12.62 8.07 -8.95
C SER A 215 -13.73 7.11 -9.35
N GLY A 216 -14.70 6.89 -8.47
CA GLY A 216 -15.75 5.88 -8.64
C GLY A 216 -15.21 4.44 -8.63
N LEU A 217 -13.95 4.24 -8.24
CA LEU A 217 -13.30 2.93 -8.17
C LEU A 217 -13.14 2.46 -6.72
N PRO A 218 -13.20 1.15 -6.45
CA PRO A 218 -12.76 0.60 -5.17
C PRO A 218 -11.35 1.08 -4.81
N ALA A 219 -11.11 1.36 -3.53
CA ALA A 219 -9.84 1.85 -3.05
C ALA A 219 -9.21 0.92 -2.02
N VAL A 220 -7.88 0.83 -2.05
CA VAL A 220 -7.05 0.16 -1.04
C VAL A 220 -6.14 1.19 -0.41
N ILE A 221 -6.19 1.32 0.91
CA ILE A 221 -5.28 2.21 1.62
C ILE A 221 -3.94 1.51 1.85
N SER A 222 -2.85 2.23 1.57
CA SER A 222 -1.49 1.73 1.73
C SER A 222 -0.59 2.81 2.33
N SER A 223 0.55 2.39 2.85
CA SER A 223 1.58 3.25 3.41
C SER A 223 2.70 3.53 2.41
N ALA A 224 3.50 4.54 2.73
CA ALA A 224 4.70 4.94 2.01
C ALA A 224 5.95 4.84 2.90
N LEU A 225 6.01 3.81 3.75
CA LEU A 225 7.10 3.56 4.72
C LEU A 225 7.30 4.70 5.73
N GLU A 226 6.22 5.19 6.30
CA GLU A 226 6.21 6.12 7.42
C GLU A 226 6.51 5.41 8.75
N THR A 227 6.81 6.19 9.78
CA THR A 227 6.78 5.74 11.18
C THR A 227 5.34 5.52 11.66
N SER A 228 5.14 5.10 12.91
CA SER A 228 3.78 4.99 13.46
C SER A 228 2.97 6.29 13.37
N VAL A 229 3.62 7.46 13.29
CA VAL A 229 2.93 8.76 13.11
C VAL A 229 2.24 8.83 11.76
N GLY A 230 2.95 8.65 10.65
CA GLY A 230 2.33 8.66 9.31
C GLY A 230 1.43 7.45 9.05
N ILE A 231 1.72 6.28 9.65
CA ILE A 231 0.83 5.12 9.57
C ILE A 231 -0.52 5.41 10.24
N ALA A 232 -0.54 6.15 11.35
CA ALA A 232 -1.80 6.58 11.98
C ALA A 232 -2.66 7.43 11.03
N THR A 233 -2.07 8.30 10.22
CA THR A 233 -2.78 9.05 9.16
C THR A 233 -3.41 8.11 8.13
N GLY A 234 -2.69 7.07 7.70
CA GLY A 234 -3.22 6.04 6.80
C GLY A 234 -4.35 5.22 7.44
N VAL A 235 -4.22 4.86 8.72
CA VAL A 235 -5.28 4.18 9.49
C VAL A 235 -6.51 5.06 9.59
N HIS A 236 -6.34 6.35 9.86
CA HIS A 236 -7.44 7.31 9.96
C HIS A 236 -8.18 7.48 8.63
N LEU A 237 -7.45 7.56 7.51
CA LEU A 237 -8.03 7.54 6.17
C LEU A 237 -8.85 6.28 5.95
N ALA A 238 -8.26 5.11 6.17
CA ALA A 238 -8.94 3.83 6.02
C ALA A 238 -10.20 3.78 6.90
N ALA A 239 -10.13 4.24 8.14
CA ALA A 239 -11.25 4.28 9.08
C ALA A 239 -12.37 5.25 8.67
N SER A 240 -12.08 6.23 7.81
CA SER A 240 -13.05 7.22 7.33
C SER A 240 -13.82 6.80 6.08
N LEU A 241 -13.36 5.78 5.34
CA LEU A 241 -14.01 5.35 4.10
C LEU A 241 -15.34 4.62 4.35
N PRO A 242 -16.34 4.66 3.47
CA PRO A 242 -17.57 3.86 3.64
C PRO A 242 -17.31 2.35 3.62
N GLU A 243 -16.44 1.90 2.71
CA GLU A 243 -16.12 0.49 2.49
C GLU A 243 -14.61 0.24 2.50
N LEU A 244 -14.21 -0.96 2.94
CA LEU A 244 -12.84 -1.46 2.90
C LEU A 244 -12.83 -2.95 2.49
N PRO A 245 -13.04 -3.28 1.20
CA PRO A 245 -13.15 -4.66 0.75
C PRO A 245 -11.81 -5.43 0.75
N TYR A 246 -10.70 -4.75 1.01
CA TYR A 246 -9.35 -5.29 0.99
C TYR A 246 -8.58 -4.91 2.25
N GLY A 247 -7.67 -5.77 2.69
CA GLY A 247 -6.70 -5.49 3.74
C GLY A 247 -5.76 -4.35 3.32
N CYS A 248 -5.54 -3.40 4.23
CA CYS A 248 -4.76 -2.20 3.98
C CYS A 248 -3.25 -2.47 4.10
N GLY A 249 -2.46 -1.85 3.23
CA GLY A 249 -0.99 -1.92 3.20
C GLY A 249 -0.31 -1.07 4.28
N LEU A 250 -0.84 -1.10 5.51
CA LEU A 250 -0.40 -0.26 6.63
C LEU A 250 0.53 -1.01 7.61
N GLY A 251 0.89 -2.25 7.29
CA GLY A 251 1.74 -3.12 8.11
C GLY A 251 3.25 -2.84 8.05
N THR A 252 3.68 -1.67 7.57
CA THR A 252 5.06 -1.44 7.14
C THR A 252 6.00 -0.95 8.23
N VAL A 253 5.51 -0.58 9.43
CA VAL A 253 6.37 -0.29 10.60
C VAL A 253 7.31 -1.47 10.90
N SER A 254 6.87 -2.70 10.61
CA SER A 254 7.69 -3.91 10.73
C SER A 254 8.99 -3.89 9.93
N LEU A 255 9.06 -3.08 8.86
CA LEU A 255 10.25 -2.93 8.01
C LEU A 255 11.27 -1.93 8.61
N LEU A 256 10.87 -1.13 9.60
CA LEU A 256 11.73 -0.19 10.30
C LEU A 256 12.54 -0.91 11.40
N ASN A 257 13.77 -0.43 11.63
CA ASN A 257 14.60 -0.98 12.72
C ASN A 257 14.07 -0.50 14.09
N THR A 258 13.69 0.77 14.14
CA THR A 258 13.18 1.50 15.30
C THR A 258 11.98 2.33 14.88
N ASP A 259 11.12 2.66 15.84
CA ASP A 259 9.97 3.55 15.65
C ASP A 259 10.03 4.71 16.67
N VAL A 260 9.27 5.77 16.41
CA VAL A 260 9.22 6.98 17.24
C VAL A 260 8.14 6.96 18.32
N SER A 261 7.24 5.96 18.30
CA SER A 261 6.19 5.77 19.30
C SER A 261 6.63 4.80 20.41
N SER A 262 6.19 5.06 21.65
CA SER A 262 6.28 4.09 22.76
C SER A 262 5.31 2.91 22.60
N THR A 263 4.31 3.06 21.73
CA THR A 263 3.34 2.03 21.35
C THR A 263 3.29 1.93 19.82
N PRO A 264 4.30 1.34 19.17
CA PRO A 264 4.34 1.32 17.72
C PRO A 264 3.19 0.52 17.13
N LEU A 265 2.71 0.96 15.96
CA LEU A 265 1.70 0.26 15.16
C LEU A 265 2.34 -0.95 14.46
N TRP A 266 2.78 -1.93 15.25
CA TRP A 266 3.29 -3.19 14.73
C TRP A 266 2.15 -4.00 14.11
N PRO A 267 2.34 -4.61 12.94
CA PRO A 267 1.33 -5.46 12.27
C PRO A 267 1.15 -6.82 12.95
N LYS A 268 1.25 -6.89 14.28
CA LYS A 268 1.13 -8.13 15.05
C LYS A 268 -0.30 -8.66 15.06
N THR A 269 -1.25 -7.97 14.46
CA THR A 269 -2.66 -8.37 14.36
C THR A 269 -3.18 -8.10 12.96
N ALA A 270 -4.16 -8.89 12.51
CA ALA A 270 -4.82 -8.74 11.21
C ALA A 270 -5.60 -7.41 11.04
N ALA A 271 -5.72 -6.62 12.11
CA ALA A 271 -6.34 -5.31 12.10
C ALA A 271 -5.68 -4.35 13.10
N TYR A 272 -5.73 -3.05 12.79
CA TYR A 272 -5.41 -1.98 13.74
C TYR A 272 -6.69 -1.45 14.39
N ARG A 273 -6.64 -1.15 15.68
CA ARG A 273 -7.72 -0.44 16.38
C ARG A 273 -7.58 1.06 16.17
N CYS A 274 -8.68 1.70 15.80
CA CYS A 274 -8.84 3.14 15.77
C CYS A 274 -9.25 3.57 17.18
N GLY A 275 -8.32 4.17 17.94
CA GLY A 275 -8.62 4.75 19.25
C GLY A 275 -8.60 6.28 19.20
N PRO A 276 -9.43 6.98 19.99
CA PRO A 276 -9.17 8.39 20.26
C PRO A 276 -7.79 8.49 20.93
N GLN A 277 -6.91 9.37 20.45
CA GLN A 277 -5.77 9.77 21.29
C GLN A 277 -6.37 10.36 22.57
N PRO A 278 -5.98 9.89 23.77
CA PRO A 278 -6.40 10.59 24.98
C PRO A 278 -5.94 12.05 24.86
N PRO A 279 -6.79 13.03 25.22
CA PRO A 279 -6.33 14.40 25.27
C PRO A 279 -5.15 14.43 26.23
N ARG A 280 -3.96 14.81 25.72
CA ARG A 280 -2.83 15.12 26.57
C ARG A 280 -3.27 16.32 27.41
N ARG A 281 -3.65 16.06 28.66
CA ARG A 281 -3.68 17.07 29.70
C ARG A 281 -2.23 17.51 29.89
N HIS A 282 -1.85 18.60 29.25
CA HIS A 282 -0.70 19.37 29.70
C HIS A 282 -1.12 20.03 31.01
N GLY A 283 -0.64 19.46 32.12
CA GLY A 283 -0.41 20.20 33.35
C GLY A 283 0.96 20.87 33.29
#